data_AF-A0A2S6WNT6-F1
#
_entry.id   AF-A0A2S6WNT6-F1
#
_cell.length_a   1.000
_cell.length_b   1.000
_cell.length_c   1.000
_cell.angle_alpha   90.00
_cell.angle_beta   90.00
_cell.angle_gamma   90.00
#
_symmetry.space_group_name_H-M   'P 1'
#
loop_
_entity.id
_entity.type
_entity.pdbx_description
1 polymer ?
#
loop_
_entity_poly.entity_id
_entity_poly.type
_entity_poly.pdbx_seq_one_letter_code
_entity_poly.pdbx_strand_id
1 'polypeptide(L)'
;MPDADPMFYRHLLSSQLQEARKKAGYSQPDVARETGWSLSKVMRLESGRVKISMTDLKALINFYDLDPDNKAQLLRAGEEARRQPWWYEYRSLLSDGFQSYLGYEASASVIRNFEALFVPGLLQTEEYARVALQQSVVPEKEELLDLRIKRQDRMLSESSSTELRFLIDEAALRRVVGSSELMAAQIRHLRQVSALDHVSVGVVPFSSGLYPLLRSPYVIFEFAKADQERVVYLENPDGSVILNNKAIVGVQRSVENYLEAFWEIENRYAQPITEWSDNLPQLAA
;
A
#
# COMPACT_ATOMS: atom_id res chain seq x y z
N MET A 1 -13.11 13.69 4.20
CA MET A 1 -12.57 12.34 3.95
C MET A 1 -11.71 12.45 2.71
N PRO A 2 -10.50 11.88 2.69
CA PRO A 2 -9.69 11.89 1.47
C PRO A 2 -10.50 11.22 0.35
N ASP A 3 -10.55 11.86 -0.82
CA ASP A 3 -11.20 11.30 -1.99
C ASP A 3 -10.47 10.01 -2.37
N ALA A 4 -11.05 8.86 -2.03
CA ALA A 4 -10.43 7.57 -2.27
C ALA A 4 -10.18 7.34 -3.77
N ASP A 5 -9.07 6.65 -4.08
CA ASP A 5 -8.57 6.52 -5.44
C ASP A 5 -9.39 5.52 -6.28
N PRO A 6 -9.57 5.77 -7.59
CA PRO A 6 -10.30 4.85 -8.48
C PRO A 6 -9.79 3.41 -8.50
N MET A 7 -8.49 3.17 -8.28
CA MET A 7 -7.95 1.80 -8.15
C MET A 7 -8.45 1.11 -6.87
N PHE A 8 -8.53 1.84 -5.75
CA PHE A 8 -9.09 1.30 -4.52
C PHE A 8 -10.55 0.89 -4.70
N TYR A 9 -11.36 1.77 -5.29
CA TYR A 9 -12.76 1.45 -5.55
C TYR A 9 -12.95 0.25 -6.49
N ARG A 10 -12.03 0.03 -7.44
CA ARG A 10 -12.06 -1.19 -8.28
C ARG A 10 -11.85 -2.46 -7.47
N HIS A 11 -10.89 -2.46 -6.56
CA HIS A 11 -10.61 -3.60 -5.68
C HIS A 11 -11.74 -3.83 -4.69
N LEU A 12 -12.24 -2.75 -4.06
CA LEU A 12 -13.39 -2.80 -3.15
C LEU A 12 -14.63 -3.38 -3.86
N LEU A 13 -14.94 -2.88 -5.06
CA LEU A 13 -16.09 -3.33 -5.85
C LEU A 13 -15.98 -4.81 -6.22
N SER A 14 -14.80 -5.25 -6.66
CA SER A 14 -14.51 -6.66 -6.93
C SER A 14 -14.70 -7.52 -5.68
N SER A 15 -14.22 -7.05 -4.52
CA SER A 15 -14.34 -7.77 -3.25
C SER A 15 -15.79 -7.90 -2.81
N GLN A 16 -16.55 -6.79 -2.82
CA GLN A 16 -17.95 -6.74 -2.43
C GLN A 16 -18.85 -7.53 -3.38
N LEU A 17 -18.59 -7.51 -4.69
CA LEU A 17 -19.34 -8.33 -5.67
C LEU A 17 -19.12 -9.84 -5.45
N GLN A 18 -17.89 -10.26 -5.14
CA GLN A 18 -17.64 -11.66 -4.77
C GLN A 18 -18.41 -12.07 -3.51
N GLU A 19 -18.46 -11.19 -2.51
CA GLU A 19 -19.14 -11.45 -1.24
C GLU A 19 -20.66 -11.50 -1.43
N ALA A 20 -21.22 -10.53 -2.15
CA ALA A 20 -22.61 -10.51 -2.57
C ALA A 20 -23.01 -11.81 -3.28
N ARG A 21 -22.19 -12.26 -4.25
CA ARG A 21 -22.42 -13.53 -4.95
C ARG A 21 -22.44 -14.73 -4.00
N LYS A 22 -21.46 -14.81 -3.09
CA LYS A 22 -21.36 -15.91 -2.11
C LYS A 22 -22.54 -15.90 -1.14
N LYS A 23 -22.94 -14.73 -0.64
CA LYS A 23 -24.11 -14.55 0.25
C LYS A 23 -25.41 -14.96 -0.45
N ALA A 24 -25.54 -14.66 -1.74
CA ALA A 24 -26.66 -15.10 -2.57
C ALA A 24 -26.61 -16.58 -2.98
N GLY A 25 -25.55 -17.31 -2.62
CA GLY A 25 -25.43 -18.75 -2.89
C GLY A 25 -25.05 -19.13 -4.32
N TYR A 26 -24.58 -18.18 -5.14
CA TYR A 26 -24.27 -18.42 -6.55
C TYR A 26 -22.79 -18.77 -6.78
N SER A 27 -22.52 -19.68 -7.72
CA SER A 27 -21.18 -19.91 -8.27
C SER A 27 -20.87 -18.96 -9.44
N GLN A 28 -19.60 -18.79 -9.82
CA GLN A 28 -19.25 -18.00 -11.01
C GLN A 28 -19.88 -18.56 -12.31
N PRO A 29 -19.97 -19.89 -12.52
CA PRO A 29 -20.76 -20.47 -13.61
C PRO A 29 -22.25 -20.10 -13.58
N ASP A 30 -22.87 -20.01 -12.40
CA ASP A 30 -24.28 -19.61 -12.30
C ASP A 30 -24.48 -18.17 -12.79
N VAL A 31 -23.59 -17.26 -12.39
CA VAL A 31 -23.59 -15.87 -12.89
C VAL A 31 -23.43 -15.84 -14.40
N ALA A 32 -22.44 -16.57 -14.93
CA ALA A 32 -22.18 -16.61 -16.36
C ALA A 32 -23.41 -17.07 -17.16
N ARG A 33 -24.10 -18.11 -16.66
CA ARG A 33 -25.33 -18.64 -17.27
C ARG A 33 -26.47 -17.62 -17.23
N GLU A 34 -26.72 -16.99 -16.09
CA GLU A 34 -27.85 -16.05 -15.94
C GLU A 34 -27.62 -14.76 -16.73
N THR A 35 -26.42 -14.19 -16.67
CA THR A 35 -26.13 -12.93 -17.35
C THR A 35 -25.84 -13.10 -18.84
N GLY A 36 -25.76 -14.34 -19.33
CA GLY A 36 -25.32 -14.66 -20.70
C GLY A 36 -23.86 -14.27 -20.99
N TRP A 37 -23.01 -14.20 -19.96
CA TRP A 37 -21.60 -13.83 -20.10
C TRP A 37 -20.71 -15.07 -20.17
N SER A 38 -19.50 -14.91 -20.72
CA SER A 38 -18.49 -15.97 -20.59
C SER A 38 -18.01 -16.08 -19.14
N LEU A 39 -17.72 -17.30 -18.68
CA LEU A 39 -17.11 -17.52 -17.36
C LEU A 39 -15.83 -16.69 -17.19
N SER A 40 -15.02 -16.59 -18.24
CA SER A 40 -13.80 -15.76 -18.25
C SER A 40 -14.09 -14.28 -18.01
N LYS A 41 -15.24 -13.74 -18.46
CA LYS A 41 -15.64 -12.36 -18.15
C LYS A 41 -15.96 -12.23 -16.67
N VAL A 42 -16.75 -13.15 -16.10
CA VAL A 42 -17.10 -13.16 -14.66
C VAL A 42 -15.84 -13.23 -13.80
N MET A 43 -14.92 -14.14 -14.11
CA MET A 43 -13.66 -14.27 -13.39
C MET A 43 -12.82 -12.99 -13.44
N ARG A 44 -12.72 -12.34 -14.61
CA ARG A 44 -11.99 -11.07 -14.75
C ARG A 44 -12.64 -9.95 -13.93
N LEU A 45 -13.95 -9.81 -14.00
CA LEU A 45 -14.70 -8.82 -13.21
C LEU A 45 -14.47 -9.03 -11.70
N GLU A 46 -14.57 -10.29 -11.24
CA GLU A 46 -14.33 -10.62 -9.84
C GLU A 46 -12.87 -10.54 -9.44
N SER A 47 -11.90 -10.52 -10.36
CA SER A 47 -10.48 -10.34 -10.01
C SER A 47 -10.05 -8.89 -9.77
N GLY A 48 -10.90 -7.90 -10.04
CA GLY A 48 -10.55 -6.47 -9.94
C GLY A 48 -9.60 -5.96 -11.03
N ARG A 49 -9.08 -6.84 -11.90
CA ARG A 49 -8.13 -6.50 -12.97
C ARG A 49 -8.74 -5.70 -14.12
N VAL A 50 -10.06 -5.77 -14.29
CA VAL A 50 -10.76 -5.05 -15.37
C VAL A 50 -11.84 -4.14 -14.80
N LYS A 51 -12.04 -3.01 -15.47
CA LYS A 51 -13.09 -2.04 -15.15
C LYS A 51 -14.46 -2.64 -15.48
N ILE A 52 -15.35 -2.76 -14.50
CA ILE A 52 -16.75 -3.14 -14.74
C ILE A 52 -17.52 -1.96 -15.34
N SER A 53 -18.41 -2.21 -16.31
CA SER A 53 -19.31 -1.18 -16.84
C SER A 53 -20.46 -0.93 -15.85
N MET A 54 -21.05 0.28 -15.86
CA MET A 54 -22.22 0.54 -15.01
C MET A 54 -23.42 -0.35 -15.37
N THR A 55 -23.52 -0.76 -16.63
CA THR A 55 -24.54 -1.70 -17.10
C THR A 55 -24.31 -3.09 -16.51
N ASP A 56 -23.09 -3.62 -16.60
CA ASP A 56 -22.73 -4.92 -16.02
C ASP A 56 -22.89 -4.90 -14.49
N LEU A 57 -22.48 -3.82 -13.84
CA LEU A 57 -22.63 -3.66 -12.39
C LEU A 57 -24.10 -3.70 -11.96
N LYS A 58 -24.96 -2.95 -12.64
CA LYS A 58 -26.41 -2.97 -12.38
C LYS A 58 -27.02 -4.35 -12.60
N ALA A 59 -26.55 -5.08 -13.61
CA ALA A 59 -27.00 -6.45 -13.86
C ALA A 59 -26.64 -7.39 -12.70
N LEU A 60 -25.40 -7.32 -12.19
CA LEU A 60 -24.98 -8.13 -11.05
C LEU A 60 -25.71 -7.77 -9.76
N ILE A 61 -25.85 -6.48 -9.45
CA ILE A 61 -26.60 -6.02 -8.26
C ILE A 61 -28.04 -6.54 -8.29
N ASN A 62 -28.71 -6.43 -9.44
CA ASN A 62 -30.08 -6.92 -9.58
C ASN A 62 -30.14 -8.45 -9.50
N PHE A 63 -29.15 -9.17 -10.05
CA PHE A 63 -29.11 -10.63 -9.97
C PHE A 63 -28.86 -11.15 -8.55
N TYR A 64 -28.06 -10.45 -7.76
CA TYR A 64 -27.76 -10.83 -6.37
C TYR A 64 -28.84 -10.39 -5.37
N ASP A 65 -29.91 -9.72 -5.84
CA ASP A 65 -31.03 -9.23 -5.02
C ASP A 65 -30.59 -8.47 -3.76
N LEU A 66 -29.66 -7.52 -3.95
CA LEU A 66 -29.11 -6.73 -2.85
C LEU A 66 -30.11 -5.71 -2.31
N ASP A 67 -30.09 -5.50 -1.00
CA ASP A 67 -30.88 -4.46 -0.35
C ASP A 67 -30.51 -3.04 -0.88
N PRO A 68 -31.40 -2.06 -0.70
CA PRO A 68 -31.21 -0.71 -1.23
C PRO A 68 -29.90 -0.03 -0.80
N ASP A 69 -29.43 -0.28 0.43
CA ASP A 69 -28.23 0.36 0.97
C ASP A 69 -26.97 -0.21 0.31
N ASN A 70 -26.86 -1.54 0.24
CA ASN A 70 -25.77 -2.23 -0.45
C ASN A 70 -25.74 -1.90 -1.95
N LYS A 71 -26.92 -1.80 -2.60
CA LYS A 71 -27.04 -1.35 -3.99
C LYS A 71 -26.51 0.06 -4.20
N ALA A 72 -26.90 1.00 -3.33
CA ALA A 72 -26.45 2.39 -3.42
C ALA A 72 -24.95 2.53 -3.15
N GLN A 73 -24.38 1.71 -2.27
CA GLN A 73 -22.94 1.67 -2.02
C GLN A 73 -22.16 1.16 -3.23
N LEU A 74 -22.55 0.01 -3.81
CA LEU A 74 -21.89 -0.56 -4.98
C LEU A 74 -21.97 0.36 -6.21
N LEU A 75 -23.11 1.01 -6.44
CA LEU A 75 -23.24 1.95 -7.55
C LEU A 75 -22.30 3.16 -7.40
N ARG A 76 -22.20 3.73 -6.18
CA ARG A 76 -21.26 4.83 -5.90
C ARG A 76 -19.82 4.39 -6.10
N ALA A 77 -19.42 3.24 -5.55
CA ALA A 77 -18.09 2.67 -5.77
C ALA A 77 -17.82 2.44 -7.27
N GLY A 78 -18.83 1.98 -8.00
CA GLY A 78 -18.79 1.80 -9.45
C GLY A 78 -18.57 3.09 -10.23
N GLU A 79 -19.11 4.22 -9.79
CA GLU A 79 -18.89 5.54 -10.40
C GLU A 79 -17.49 6.09 -10.08
N GLU A 80 -17.08 6.02 -8.81
CA GLU A 80 -15.76 6.49 -8.35
C GLU A 80 -14.62 5.70 -8.98
N ALA A 81 -14.77 4.38 -9.13
CA ALA A 81 -13.83 3.49 -9.83
C ALA A 81 -13.57 3.90 -11.29
N ARG A 82 -14.40 4.78 -11.87
CA ARG A 82 -14.25 5.24 -13.26
C ARG A 82 -13.52 6.56 -13.41
N ARG A 83 -13.31 7.31 -12.33
CA ARG A 83 -12.54 8.57 -12.36
C ARG A 83 -11.08 8.30 -12.74
N GLN A 84 -10.41 9.35 -13.17
CA GLN A 84 -8.99 9.29 -13.50
C GLN A 84 -8.16 9.50 -12.22
N PRO A 85 -7.24 8.59 -11.86
CA PRO A 85 -6.39 8.77 -10.70
C PRO A 85 -5.39 9.91 -10.93
N TRP A 86 -4.92 10.54 -9.86
CA TRP A 86 -3.97 11.66 -9.94
C TRP A 86 -2.62 11.25 -10.55
N TRP A 87 -2.24 9.98 -10.41
CA TRP A 87 -1.00 9.40 -10.95
C TRP A 87 -1.17 8.83 -12.37
N TYR A 88 -2.31 9.05 -13.04
CA TYR A 88 -2.60 8.45 -14.34
C TYR A 88 -1.56 8.75 -15.42
N GLU A 89 -0.91 9.91 -15.36
CA GLU A 89 0.15 10.30 -16.30
C GLU A 89 1.37 9.36 -16.23
N TYR A 90 1.67 8.80 -15.07
CA TYR A 90 2.81 7.89 -14.85
C TYR A 90 2.50 6.43 -15.14
N ARG A 91 1.24 6.06 -15.43
CA ARG A 91 0.79 4.66 -15.46
C ARG A 91 1.63 3.72 -16.34
N SER A 92 2.22 4.23 -17.42
CA SER A 92 3.08 3.44 -18.33
C SER A 92 4.42 3.03 -17.70
N LEU A 93 4.85 3.74 -16.65
CA LEU A 93 6.08 3.49 -15.90
C LEU A 93 5.85 2.53 -14.72
N LEU A 94 4.60 2.24 -14.37
CA LEU A 94 4.24 1.55 -13.13
C LEU A 94 3.74 0.14 -13.40
N SER A 95 4.24 -0.82 -12.63
CA SER A 95 3.67 -2.17 -12.59
C SER A 95 2.23 -2.13 -12.07
N ASP A 96 1.41 -3.12 -12.46
CA ASP A 96 0.02 -3.26 -11.97
C ASP A 96 -0.05 -3.31 -10.43
N GLY A 97 0.96 -3.92 -9.82
CA GLY A 97 1.13 -3.98 -8.37
C GLY A 97 1.31 -2.60 -7.74
N PHE A 98 2.20 -1.79 -8.32
CA PHE A 98 2.46 -0.45 -7.81
C PHE A 98 1.32 0.53 -8.10
N GLN A 99 0.59 0.37 -9.22
CA GLN A 99 -0.67 1.10 -9.45
C GLN A 99 -1.72 0.78 -8.36
N SER A 100 -1.79 -0.49 -7.94
CA SER A 100 -2.67 -0.88 -6.83
C SER A 100 -2.19 -0.28 -5.50
N TYR A 101 -0.87 -0.30 -5.25
CA TYR A 101 -0.26 0.36 -4.09
C TYR A 101 -0.67 1.84 -4.00
N LEU A 102 -0.55 2.61 -5.09
CA LEU A 102 -0.94 4.03 -5.09
C LEU A 102 -2.42 4.23 -4.82
N GLY A 103 -3.26 3.32 -5.31
CA GLY A 103 -4.68 3.32 -5.00
C GLY A 103 -4.97 3.12 -3.51
N TYR A 104 -4.29 2.15 -2.90
CA TYR A 104 -4.41 1.87 -1.46
C TYR A 104 -3.83 3.02 -0.61
N GLU A 105 -2.65 3.53 -0.95
CA GLU A 105 -2.00 4.66 -0.27
C GLU A 105 -2.93 5.88 -0.21
N ALA A 106 -3.54 6.24 -1.34
CA ALA A 106 -4.43 7.41 -1.42
C ALA A 106 -5.77 7.23 -0.68
N SER A 107 -6.16 5.99 -0.33
CA SER A 107 -7.46 5.68 0.27
C SER A 107 -7.36 5.26 1.74
N ALA A 108 -6.16 4.97 2.22
CA ALA A 108 -5.92 4.45 3.56
C ALA A 108 -6.13 5.52 4.64
N SER A 109 -6.73 5.11 5.75
CA SER A 109 -6.76 5.89 6.99
C SER A 109 -5.54 5.65 7.86
N VAL A 110 -4.93 4.45 7.75
CA VAL A 110 -3.66 4.13 8.42
C VAL A 110 -2.75 3.40 7.43
N ILE A 111 -1.49 3.80 7.38
CA ILE A 111 -0.44 3.12 6.62
C ILE A 111 0.67 2.73 7.59
N ARG A 112 1.00 1.44 7.61
CA ARG A 112 2.10 0.89 8.40
C ARG A 112 3.15 0.36 7.44
N ASN A 113 4.36 0.91 7.47
CA ASN A 113 5.42 0.54 6.55
C ASN A 113 6.66 0.07 7.34
N PHE A 114 7.08 -1.17 7.09
CA PHE A 114 8.31 -1.71 7.62
C PHE A 114 9.34 -1.86 6.50
N GLU A 115 10.52 -1.28 6.71
CA GLU A 115 11.65 -1.39 5.79
C GLU A 115 12.92 -1.82 6.54
N ALA A 116 13.58 -2.85 6.02
CA ALA A 116 14.82 -3.37 6.63
C ALA A 116 16.09 -2.82 5.96
N LEU A 117 16.04 -2.48 4.66
CA LEU A 117 17.23 -2.21 3.85
C LEU A 117 17.23 -0.86 3.14
N PHE A 118 16.11 -0.15 3.12
CA PHE A 118 16.04 1.19 2.56
C PHE A 118 15.23 2.10 3.48
N VAL A 119 15.47 3.40 3.41
CA VAL A 119 14.54 4.36 4.00
C VAL A 119 13.20 4.26 3.23
N PRO A 120 12.03 4.20 3.91
CA PRO A 120 10.73 4.18 3.24
C PRO A 120 10.58 5.29 2.20
N GLY A 121 10.05 4.98 1.02
CA GLY A 121 10.00 5.93 -0.11
C GLY A 121 9.29 7.27 0.19
N LEU A 122 8.30 7.28 1.07
CA LEU A 122 7.63 8.50 1.53
C LEU A 122 8.51 9.37 2.44
N LEU A 123 9.57 8.81 3.02
CA LEU A 123 10.46 9.50 3.95
C LEU A 123 11.82 9.82 3.32
N GLN A 124 12.03 9.56 2.04
CA GLN A 124 13.30 9.82 1.38
C GLN A 124 13.42 11.29 0.97
N THR A 125 14.55 11.90 1.24
CA THR A 125 14.98 13.15 0.61
C THR A 125 15.10 12.98 -0.90
N GLU A 126 15.00 14.07 -1.65
CA GLU A 126 15.12 14.06 -3.10
C GLU A 126 16.48 13.49 -3.55
N GLU A 127 17.57 13.84 -2.86
CA GLU A 127 18.90 13.33 -3.15
C GLU A 127 19.01 11.82 -2.89
N TYR A 128 18.47 11.32 -1.76
CA TYR A 128 18.42 9.89 -1.48
C TYR A 128 17.61 9.16 -2.56
N ALA A 129 16.42 9.67 -2.88
CA ALA A 129 15.54 9.08 -3.87
C ALA A 129 16.21 9.00 -5.24
N ARG A 130 16.90 10.07 -5.66
CA ARG A 130 17.66 10.13 -6.92
C ARG A 130 18.74 9.06 -6.97
N VAL A 131 19.52 8.88 -5.90
CA VAL A 131 20.55 7.83 -5.84
C VAL A 131 19.93 6.44 -5.86
N ALA A 132 18.88 6.20 -5.07
CA ALA A 132 18.19 4.91 -5.04
C ALA A 132 17.61 4.54 -6.41
N LEU A 133 17.01 5.51 -7.11
CA LEU A 133 16.46 5.31 -8.46
C LEU A 133 17.53 5.01 -9.51
N GLN A 134 18.82 5.29 -9.26
CA GLN A 134 19.88 4.88 -10.20
C GLN A 134 19.99 3.37 -10.36
N GLN A 135 19.57 2.60 -9.35
CA GLN A 135 19.53 1.13 -9.38
C GLN A 135 18.28 0.58 -10.07
N SER A 136 17.30 1.42 -10.39
CA SER A 136 16.12 1.02 -11.17
C SER A 136 16.51 0.70 -12.61
N VAL A 137 15.88 -0.33 -13.16
CA VAL A 137 15.99 -0.68 -14.60
C VAL A 137 15.13 0.20 -15.49
N VAL A 138 14.25 1.02 -14.91
CA VAL A 138 13.38 1.94 -15.65
C VAL A 138 14.20 3.16 -16.12
N PRO A 139 14.19 3.47 -17.43
CA PRO A 139 14.92 4.63 -17.98
C PRO A 139 14.43 5.99 -17.45
N GLU A 140 13.11 6.15 -17.26
CA GLU A 140 12.40 7.38 -16.87
C GLU A 140 12.54 7.70 -15.36
N LYS A 141 13.79 7.89 -14.91
CA LYS A 141 14.12 8.09 -13.50
C LYS A 141 13.60 9.42 -12.94
N GLU A 142 13.58 10.48 -13.75
CA GLU A 142 13.11 11.81 -13.30
C GLU A 142 11.59 11.83 -13.12
N GLU A 143 10.84 11.14 -13.98
CA GLU A 143 9.39 10.98 -13.86
C GLU A 143 9.02 10.14 -12.62
N LEU A 144 9.82 9.11 -12.30
CA LEU A 144 9.66 8.34 -11.07
C LEU A 144 10.01 9.15 -9.81
N LEU A 145 11.00 10.04 -9.90
CA LEU A 145 11.35 10.96 -8.83
C LEU A 145 10.22 11.97 -8.60
N ASP A 146 9.72 12.60 -9.66
CA ASP A 146 8.57 13.51 -9.61
C ASP A 146 7.33 12.85 -9.01
N LEU A 147 7.00 11.62 -9.44
CA LEU A 147 5.93 10.84 -8.82
C LEU A 147 6.16 10.64 -7.32
N ARG A 148 7.39 10.35 -6.89
CA ARG A 148 7.72 10.18 -5.47
C ARG A 148 7.52 11.48 -4.68
N ILE A 149 7.99 12.61 -5.19
CA ILE A 149 7.77 13.92 -4.54
C ILE A 149 6.28 14.24 -4.43
N LYS A 150 5.50 14.05 -5.51
CA LYS A 150 4.04 14.24 -5.47
C LYS A 150 3.34 13.35 -4.44
N ARG A 151 3.84 12.12 -4.21
CA ARG A 151 3.32 11.27 -3.12
C ARG A 151 3.62 11.85 -1.75
N GLN A 152 4.85 12.32 -1.54
CA GLN A 152 5.28 12.91 -0.28
C GLN A 152 4.46 14.16 0.04
N ASP A 153 4.30 15.08 -0.92
CA ASP A 153 3.51 16.31 -0.75
C ASP A 153 2.07 16.02 -0.31
N ARG A 154 1.47 14.94 -0.84
CA ARG A 154 0.10 14.54 -0.48
C ARG A 154 0.04 13.91 0.91
N MET A 155 0.94 12.96 1.18
CA MET A 155 0.86 12.11 2.36
C MET A 155 1.43 12.76 3.62
N LEU A 156 2.47 13.59 3.49
CA LEU A 156 3.15 14.27 4.60
C LEU A 156 2.67 15.72 4.82
N SER A 157 1.61 16.16 4.14
CA SER A 157 1.02 17.47 4.42
C SER A 157 0.42 17.51 5.82
N GLU A 158 0.51 18.64 6.53
CA GLU A 158 -0.13 18.81 7.84
C GLU A 158 -1.65 18.60 7.81
N SER A 159 -2.28 18.81 6.64
CA SER A 159 -3.70 18.59 6.42
C SER A 159 -4.08 17.12 6.16
N SER A 160 -3.10 16.22 6.05
CA SER A 160 -3.33 14.79 5.84
C SER A 160 -4.09 14.21 7.03
N SER A 161 -5.15 13.44 6.74
CA SER A 161 -5.91 12.70 7.76
C SER A 161 -5.45 11.24 7.90
N THR A 162 -4.41 10.84 7.16
CA THR A 162 -3.91 9.46 7.16
C THR A 162 -2.83 9.32 8.22
N GLU A 163 -3.01 8.40 9.16
CA GLU A 163 -1.97 8.06 10.13
C GLU A 163 -0.86 7.24 9.45
N LEU A 164 0.37 7.72 9.51
CA LEU A 164 1.53 7.08 8.90
C LEU A 164 2.46 6.55 9.98
N ARG A 165 2.77 5.27 9.93
CA ARG A 165 3.65 4.60 10.89
C ARG A 165 4.76 3.88 10.18
N PHE A 166 5.99 4.28 10.47
CA PHE A 166 7.18 3.73 9.84
C PHE A 166 8.05 3.02 10.87
N LEU A 167 8.46 1.80 10.55
CA LEU A 167 9.47 1.05 11.28
C LEU A 167 10.66 0.81 10.35
N ILE A 168 11.82 1.24 10.78
CA ILE A 168 13.06 1.20 9.99
C ILE A 168 14.08 0.38 10.77
N ASP A 169 14.62 -0.68 10.18
CA ASP A 169 15.77 -1.37 10.76
C ASP A 169 17.01 -0.46 10.72
N GLU A 170 17.84 -0.50 11.76
CA GLU A 170 19.07 0.27 11.83
C GLU A 170 19.97 0.06 10.60
N ALA A 171 19.95 -1.12 9.96
CA ALA A 171 20.67 -1.37 8.71
C ALA A 171 20.29 -0.41 7.60
N ALA A 172 19.04 0.05 7.49
CA ALA A 172 18.62 1.04 6.50
C ALA A 172 19.27 2.41 6.72
N LEU A 173 19.55 2.77 7.96
CA LEU A 173 20.18 4.06 8.32
C LEU A 173 21.71 4.00 8.28
N ARG A 174 22.29 2.82 8.52
CA ARG A 174 23.75 2.60 8.51
C ARG A 174 24.33 2.36 7.12
N ARG A 175 23.51 1.99 6.13
CA ARG A 175 23.96 1.76 4.75
C ARG A 175 24.09 3.09 4.04
N VAL A 176 25.31 3.41 3.63
CA VAL A 176 25.59 4.64 2.89
C VAL A 176 24.97 4.55 1.51
N VAL A 177 23.93 5.37 1.27
CA VAL A 177 23.35 5.61 -0.05
C VAL A 177 23.87 6.95 -0.56
N GLY A 178 24.73 6.92 -1.57
CA GLY A 178 25.42 8.12 -2.06
C GLY A 178 26.63 8.46 -1.18
N SER A 179 26.46 9.39 -0.23
CA SER A 179 27.53 9.84 0.67
C SER A 179 27.09 9.95 2.13
N SER A 180 28.05 10.10 3.04
CA SER A 180 27.78 10.29 4.47
C SER A 180 27.03 11.59 4.74
N GLU A 181 27.32 12.66 3.99
CA GLU A 181 26.65 13.96 4.11
C GLU A 181 25.17 13.87 3.69
N LEU A 182 24.89 13.12 2.62
CA LEU A 182 23.53 12.82 2.16
C LEU A 182 22.78 12.03 3.23
N MET A 183 23.39 10.98 3.78
CA MET A 183 22.77 10.19 4.86
C MET A 183 22.51 11.02 6.11
N ALA A 184 23.42 11.92 6.50
CA ALA A 184 23.21 12.83 7.61
C ALA A 184 22.02 13.79 7.33
N ALA A 185 21.85 14.26 6.09
CA ALA A 185 20.68 15.03 5.68
C ALA A 185 19.39 14.20 5.73
N GLN A 186 19.44 12.95 5.27
CA GLN A 186 18.34 12.01 5.32
C GLN A 186 17.87 11.74 6.76
N ILE A 187 18.78 11.53 7.70
CA ILE A 187 18.45 11.28 9.12
C ILE A 187 17.85 12.55 9.77
N ARG A 188 18.37 13.74 9.45
CA ARG A 188 17.75 15.00 9.88
C ARG A 188 16.32 15.14 9.34
N HIS A 189 16.11 14.79 8.08
CA HIS A 189 14.77 14.81 7.48
C HIS A 189 13.81 13.84 8.20
N LEU A 190 14.24 12.61 8.54
CA LEU A 190 13.43 11.68 9.33
C LEU A 190 12.99 12.25 10.68
N ARG A 191 13.86 13.01 11.35
CA ARG A 191 13.53 13.70 12.61
C ARG A 191 12.57 14.86 12.40
N GLN A 192 12.62 15.54 11.26
CA GLN A 192 11.69 16.63 10.93
C GLN A 192 10.29 16.10 10.63
N VAL A 193 10.18 15.07 9.78
CA VAL A 193 8.88 14.50 9.40
C VAL A 193 8.19 13.78 10.57
N SER A 194 8.96 13.19 11.50
CA SER A 194 8.40 12.62 12.74
C SER A 194 7.89 13.64 13.74
N ALA A 195 8.05 14.94 13.48
CA ALA A 195 7.40 15.99 14.26
C ALA A 195 5.96 16.28 13.81
N LEU A 196 5.50 15.71 12.70
CA LEU A 196 4.11 15.80 12.27
C LEU A 196 3.22 14.90 13.14
N ASP A 197 2.11 15.43 13.65
CA ASP A 197 1.23 14.72 14.60
C ASP A 197 0.68 13.38 14.08
N HIS A 198 0.58 13.22 12.76
CA HIS A 198 0.05 12.02 12.10
C HIS A 198 1.15 11.07 11.61
N VAL A 199 2.43 11.32 11.94
CA VAL A 199 3.58 10.52 11.48
C VAL A 199 4.39 9.99 12.67
N SER A 200 4.56 8.67 12.74
CA SER A 200 5.52 8.04 13.66
C SER A 200 6.66 7.36 12.90
N VAL A 201 7.89 7.54 13.39
CA VAL A 201 9.09 6.89 12.84
C VAL A 201 9.85 6.22 13.96
N GLY A 202 9.78 4.89 14.00
CA GLY A 202 10.53 4.03 14.91
C GLY A 202 11.74 3.40 14.24
N VAL A 203 12.84 3.30 14.98
CA VAL A 203 14.07 2.61 14.56
C VAL A 203 14.26 1.36 15.39
N VAL A 204 14.48 0.23 14.71
CA VAL A 204 14.82 -1.04 15.37
C VAL A 204 16.34 -1.19 15.42
N PRO A 205 16.98 -1.07 16.59
CA PRO A 205 18.44 -1.12 16.70
C PRO A 205 18.99 -2.55 16.54
N PHE A 206 20.25 -2.69 16.16
CA PHE A 206 20.92 -3.99 16.05
C PHE A 206 20.96 -4.77 17.36
N SER A 207 20.94 -4.08 18.50
CA SER A 207 20.86 -4.72 19.83
C SER A 207 19.57 -5.49 20.07
N SER A 208 18.53 -5.26 19.26
CA SER A 208 17.26 -6.00 19.31
C SER A 208 17.40 -7.47 18.88
N GLY A 209 18.47 -7.82 18.17
CA GLY A 209 18.69 -9.16 17.66
C GLY A 209 17.64 -9.57 16.61
N LEU A 210 17.14 -10.79 16.68
CA LEU A 210 16.14 -11.30 15.76
C LEU A 210 14.72 -10.95 16.24
N TYR A 211 13.90 -10.41 15.33
CA TYR A 211 12.49 -10.09 15.55
C TYR A 211 11.64 -10.58 14.36
N PRO A 212 10.30 -10.66 14.51
CA PRO A 212 9.41 -11.18 13.48
C PRO A 212 9.55 -10.45 12.14
N LEU A 213 9.49 -11.20 11.04
CA LEU A 213 9.43 -10.67 9.66
C LEU A 213 10.59 -9.75 9.21
N LEU A 214 11.71 -9.67 9.95
CA LEU A 214 12.92 -8.91 9.56
C LEU A 214 13.34 -9.08 8.08
N ARG A 215 13.12 -10.26 7.49
CA ARG A 215 13.58 -10.61 6.13
C ARG A 215 12.77 -9.99 4.99
N SER A 216 11.62 -9.38 5.27
CA SER A 216 10.71 -8.94 4.21
C SER A 216 10.15 -7.55 4.53
N PRO A 217 10.39 -6.52 3.68
CA PRO A 217 9.67 -5.27 3.81
C PRO A 217 8.18 -5.48 3.48
N TYR A 218 7.32 -4.71 4.11
CA TYR A 218 5.88 -4.80 3.88
C TYR A 218 5.16 -3.50 4.25
N VAL A 219 4.05 -3.26 3.56
CA VAL A 219 3.16 -2.14 3.85
C VAL A 219 1.76 -2.66 4.14
N ILE A 220 1.17 -2.25 5.27
CA ILE A 220 -0.21 -2.54 5.65
C ILE A 220 -1.04 -1.28 5.45
N PHE A 221 -2.12 -1.41 4.68
CA PHE A 221 -3.12 -0.38 4.49
C PHE A 221 -4.39 -0.74 5.26
N GLU A 222 -4.88 0.18 6.09
CA GLU A 222 -6.17 0.09 6.79
C GLU A 222 -7.11 1.20 6.28
N PHE A 223 -8.40 0.89 6.11
CA PHE A 223 -9.39 1.81 5.53
C PHE A 223 -10.53 2.11 6.52
N ALA A 224 -10.99 3.37 6.58
CA ALA A 224 -11.94 3.83 7.61
C ALA A 224 -13.38 3.28 7.51
N LYS A 225 -13.82 2.84 6.31
CA LYS A 225 -15.23 2.47 6.02
C LYS A 225 -15.39 1.15 5.25
N ALA A 226 -14.36 0.32 5.23
CA ALA A 226 -14.47 -1.03 4.70
C ALA A 226 -14.30 -1.97 5.89
N ASP A 227 -15.39 -2.61 6.28
CA ASP A 227 -15.55 -3.45 7.46
C ASP A 227 -14.42 -4.50 7.49
N GLN A 228 -13.33 -4.14 8.16
CA GLN A 228 -12.11 -4.92 8.33
C GLN A 228 -11.19 -5.12 7.13
N GLU A 229 -11.45 -4.60 5.92
CA GLU A 229 -10.52 -4.83 4.81
C GLU A 229 -9.16 -4.18 5.11
N ARG A 230 -8.15 -5.03 5.30
CA ARG A 230 -6.75 -4.63 5.36
C ARG A 230 -6.04 -5.26 4.18
N VAL A 231 -5.05 -4.55 3.67
CA VAL A 231 -4.23 -5.02 2.57
C VAL A 231 -2.78 -4.99 3.00
N VAL A 232 -2.07 -6.10 2.79
CA VAL A 232 -0.61 -6.16 2.90
C VAL A 232 -0.04 -6.16 1.49
N TYR A 233 0.82 -5.19 1.22
CA TYR A 233 1.64 -5.14 0.03
C TYR A 233 3.05 -5.62 0.38
N LEU A 234 3.52 -6.63 -0.36
CA LEU A 234 4.87 -7.17 -0.26
C LEU A 234 5.59 -6.85 -1.57
N GLU A 235 6.68 -6.09 -1.47
CA GLU A 235 7.55 -5.82 -2.61
C GLU A 235 8.59 -6.94 -2.73
N ASN A 236 8.70 -7.53 -3.90
CA ASN A 236 9.70 -8.54 -4.25
C ASN A 236 10.52 -8.04 -5.45
N PRO A 237 11.76 -8.53 -5.64
CA PRO A 237 12.56 -8.17 -6.81
C PRO A 237 11.85 -8.39 -8.16
N ASP A 238 11.01 -9.42 -8.24
CA ASP A 238 10.31 -9.82 -9.48
C ASP A 238 8.86 -9.29 -9.56
N GLY A 239 8.44 -8.43 -8.63
CA GLY A 239 7.08 -7.86 -8.64
C GLY A 239 6.52 -7.62 -7.24
N SER A 240 5.21 -7.80 -7.08
CA SER A 240 4.56 -7.61 -5.78
C SER A 240 3.55 -8.69 -5.48
N VAL A 241 3.35 -8.94 -4.19
CA VAL A 241 2.27 -9.79 -3.69
C VAL A 241 1.35 -8.91 -2.86
N ILE A 242 0.06 -8.95 -3.19
CA ILE A 242 -0.98 -8.24 -2.46
C ILE A 242 -1.80 -9.28 -1.72
N LEU A 243 -1.75 -9.25 -0.39
CA LEU A 243 -2.58 -10.06 0.48
C LEU A 243 -3.76 -9.20 0.95
N ASN A 244 -4.96 -9.77 0.91
CA ASN A 244 -6.13 -9.23 1.58
C ASN A 244 -6.57 -10.25 2.64
N ASN A 245 -7.57 -9.91 3.46
CA ASN A 245 -8.06 -10.82 4.52
C ASN A 245 -8.66 -12.13 4.00
N LYS A 246 -8.69 -12.38 2.68
CA LYS A 246 -9.17 -13.63 2.11
C LYS A 246 -7.99 -14.61 2.06
N ALA A 247 -8.20 -15.83 2.56
CA ALA A 247 -7.21 -16.89 2.50
C ALA A 247 -6.79 -17.14 1.04
N ILE A 248 -5.53 -16.83 0.72
CA ILE A 248 -4.91 -17.22 -0.55
C ILE A 248 -4.36 -18.63 -0.36
N VAL A 249 -4.90 -19.58 -1.14
CA VAL A 249 -4.43 -20.98 -1.12
C VAL A 249 -2.92 -21.01 -1.41
N GLY A 250 -2.14 -21.56 -0.47
CA GLY A 250 -0.68 -21.67 -0.59
C GLY A 250 0.13 -20.55 0.09
N VAL A 251 -0.50 -19.51 0.62
CA VAL A 251 0.17 -18.49 1.45
C VAL A 251 0.04 -18.86 2.93
N GLN A 252 1.15 -18.97 3.65
CA GLN A 252 1.16 -19.39 5.05
C GLN A 252 0.76 -18.29 6.05
N ARG A 253 0.80 -17.01 5.66
CA ARG A 253 0.54 -15.87 6.55
C ARG A 253 -0.68 -15.07 6.10
N SER A 254 -1.51 -14.69 7.06
CA SER A 254 -2.64 -13.78 6.84
C SER A 254 -2.22 -12.33 7.09
N VAL A 255 -3.10 -11.39 6.76
CA VAL A 255 -2.89 -9.96 7.04
C VAL A 255 -2.71 -9.70 8.54
N GLU A 256 -3.45 -10.43 9.38
CA GLU A 256 -3.36 -10.33 10.84
C GLU A 256 -1.95 -10.68 11.34
N ASN A 257 -1.29 -11.69 10.76
CA ASN A 257 0.08 -12.03 11.17
C ASN A 257 1.08 -10.90 10.89
N TYR A 258 0.90 -10.15 9.80
CA TYR A 258 1.75 -8.98 9.51
C TYR A 258 1.47 -7.84 10.47
N LEU A 259 0.20 -7.62 10.83
CA LEU A 259 -0.20 -6.57 11.77
C LEU A 259 0.30 -6.86 13.19
N GLU A 260 0.14 -8.09 13.67
CA GLU A 260 0.67 -8.55 14.95
C GLU A 260 2.19 -8.39 15.02
N ALA A 261 2.91 -8.79 13.96
CA ALA A 261 4.34 -8.59 13.87
C ALA A 261 4.72 -7.10 13.89
N PHE A 262 4.02 -6.24 13.15
CA PHE A 262 4.29 -4.80 13.16
C PHE A 262 4.14 -4.21 14.56
N TRP A 263 3.05 -4.53 15.27
CA TRP A 263 2.85 -4.07 16.64
C TRP A 263 3.85 -4.65 17.62
N GLU A 264 4.27 -5.91 17.45
CA GLU A 264 5.32 -6.49 18.28
C GLU A 264 6.63 -5.73 18.12
N ILE A 265 7.05 -5.46 16.87
CA ILE A 265 8.25 -4.68 16.56
C ILE A 265 8.16 -3.28 17.16
N GLU A 266 7.06 -2.58 16.90
CA GLU A 266 6.81 -1.22 17.35
C GLU A 266 6.88 -1.08 18.87
N ASN A 267 6.26 -1.99 19.62
CA ASN A 267 6.12 -1.86 21.06
C ASN A 267 7.28 -2.46 21.87
N ARG A 268 8.02 -3.42 21.32
CA ARG A 268 9.07 -4.14 22.06
C ARG A 268 10.49 -3.82 21.60
N TYR A 269 10.67 -3.45 20.35
CA TYR A 269 11.99 -3.39 19.72
C TYR A 269 12.34 -2.01 19.16
N ALA A 270 11.35 -1.24 18.72
CA ALA A 270 11.58 0.08 18.14
C ALA A 270 11.73 1.16 19.22
N GLN A 271 12.56 2.16 18.93
CA GLN A 271 12.62 3.43 19.66
C GLN A 271 12.36 4.59 18.69
N PRO A 272 11.84 5.74 19.14
CA PRO A 272 11.66 6.90 18.28
C PRO A 272 12.97 7.32 17.59
N ILE A 273 12.91 7.77 16.33
CA ILE A 273 14.09 8.28 15.59
C ILE A 273 14.79 9.47 16.28
N THR A 274 14.05 10.19 17.12
CA THR A 274 14.56 11.30 17.95
C THR A 274 15.47 10.83 19.08
N GLU A 275 15.27 9.60 19.56
CA GLU A 275 16.07 8.95 20.63
C GLU A 275 17.18 8.06 20.07
N TRP A 276 17.07 7.65 18.80
CA TRP A 276 18.07 6.84 18.14
C TRP A 276 19.41 7.58 17.99
N SER A 277 20.48 6.97 18.51
CA SER A 277 21.84 7.52 18.50
C SER A 277 22.54 7.27 17.18
N ASP A 278 22.86 8.35 16.48
CA ASP A 278 23.53 8.37 15.19
C ASP A 278 25.06 8.20 15.32
N ASN A 279 25.53 7.34 16.24
CA ASN A 279 26.95 7.01 16.36
C ASN A 279 27.35 6.14 15.16
N LEU A 280 27.38 6.74 13.96
CA LEU A 280 27.93 6.15 12.75
C LEU A 280 29.30 5.57 13.12
N PRO A 281 29.59 4.30 12.78
CA PRO A 281 30.92 3.80 13.01
C PRO A 281 31.82 4.72 12.18
N GLN A 282 32.79 5.39 12.79
CA GLN A 282 33.83 6.06 12.01
C GLN A 282 34.42 4.96 11.13
N LEU A 283 34.08 4.98 9.84
CA LEU A 283 34.68 4.10 8.86
C LEU A 283 36.17 4.41 8.93
N ALA A 284 36.93 3.51 9.54
CA ALA A 284 38.38 3.61 9.53
C ALA A 284 38.79 3.62 8.06
N ALA A 285 39.45 4.72 7.66
CA ALA A 285 40.00 4.91 6.32
C ALA A 285 41.06 3.85 5.99
#